data_AF-A0A437QE72-F1
#
_entry.id   AF-A0A437QE72-F1
#
_cell.length_a   1.000
_cell.length_b   1.000
_cell.length_c   1.000
_cell.angle_alpha   90.00
_cell.angle_beta   90.00
_cell.angle_gamma   90.00
#
_symmetry.space_group_name_H-M   'P 1'
#
loop_
_entity.id
_entity.type
_entity.pdbx_description
1 polymer ?
#
loop_
_entity_poly.entity_id
_entity_poly.type
_entity_poly.pdbx_seq_one_letter_code
_entity_poly.pdbx_strand_id
1 'polypeptide(L)'
;MQFFKRITALFVLLAAVAAAPFATAGTPETRADGVTVINLDQYGGHFTADETLADLKAGEYEFVVTNKTDKIVGFQIQNFKTHAGLDMFPLEPGQTRISRVSVTQDGVRFRCPINPTPWYDLDNIN
;
A
#
# COMPACT_ATOMS: atom_id res chain seq x y z
N MET A 1 -51.78 -3.87 15.86
CA MET A 1 -51.18 -3.56 14.55
C MET A 1 -49.89 -2.69 14.60
N GLN A 2 -49.18 -2.55 15.74
CA GLN A 2 -47.88 -1.86 15.78
C GLN A 2 -46.67 -2.80 15.96
N PHE A 3 -46.84 -3.98 16.57
CA PHE A 3 -45.74 -4.93 16.79
C PHE A 3 -45.20 -5.56 15.51
N PHE A 4 -46.07 -5.86 14.54
CA PHE A 4 -45.65 -6.43 13.24
C PHE A 4 -44.79 -5.46 12.41
N LYS A 5 -45.00 -4.14 12.50
CA LYS A 5 -44.20 -3.13 11.77
C LYS A 5 -42.77 -2.99 12.29
N ARG A 6 -42.51 -3.30 13.56
CA ARG A 6 -41.16 -3.19 14.16
C ARG A 6 -40.27 -4.40 13.83
N ILE A 7 -40.87 -5.57 13.62
CA ILE A 7 -40.15 -6.79 13.26
C ILE A 7 -39.65 -6.73 11.81
N THR A 8 -40.43 -6.16 10.89
CA THR A 8 -40.04 -6.02 9.48
C THR A 8 -38.85 -5.06 9.29
N ALA A 9 -38.78 -3.98 10.07
CA ALA A 9 -37.67 -3.02 9.99
C ALA A 9 -36.33 -3.61 10.45
N LEU A 10 -36.34 -4.54 11.41
CA LEU A 10 -35.13 -5.23 11.90
C LEU A 10 -34.56 -6.19 10.86
N PHE A 11 -35.42 -6.89 10.10
CA PHE A 11 -35.00 -7.83 9.06
C PHE A 11 -34.39 -7.13 7.83
N VAL A 12 -34.86 -5.94 7.48
CA VAL A 12 -34.29 -5.15 6.36
C VAL A 12 -32.89 -4.61 6.70
N LEU A 13 -32.65 -4.24 7.96
CA LEU A 13 -31.33 -3.77 8.39
C LEU A 13 -30.28 -4.90 8.46
N LEU A 14 -30.70 -6.12 8.84
CA LEU A 14 -29.81 -7.28 8.92
C LEU A 14 -29.38 -7.80 7.52
N ALA A 15 -30.26 -7.69 6.52
CA ALA A 15 -29.95 -8.07 5.14
C ALA A 15 -28.97 -7.10 4.45
N ALA A 16 -28.95 -5.82 4.85
CA ALA A 16 -28.06 -4.82 4.26
C ALA A 16 -26.58 -5.01 4.66
N VAL A 17 -26.29 -5.62 5.81
CA VAL A 17 -24.91 -5.87 6.28
C VAL A 17 -24.25 -7.04 5.54
N ALA A 18 -25.05 -8.02 5.08
CA ALA A 18 -24.52 -9.22 4.40
C ALA A 18 -24.07 -8.98 2.94
N ALA A 19 -24.50 -7.87 2.32
CA ALA A 19 -24.18 -7.53 0.94
C ALA A 19 -23.10 -6.44 0.80
N ALA A 20 -22.47 -6.03 1.91
CA ALA A 20 -21.36 -5.08 1.85
C ALA A 20 -20.18 -5.74 1.11
N PRO A 21 -19.68 -5.17 0.00
CA PRO A 21 -18.47 -5.65 -0.62
C PRO A 21 -17.32 -5.38 0.35
N PHE A 22 -16.81 -6.42 0.98
CA PHE A 22 -15.54 -6.36 1.68
C PHE A 22 -14.48 -6.11 0.59
N ALA A 23 -13.92 -4.90 0.55
CA ALA A 23 -12.78 -4.60 -0.30
C ALA A 23 -11.61 -5.47 0.19
N THR A 24 -11.35 -6.57 -0.51
CA THR A 24 -10.17 -7.39 -0.28
C THR A 24 -8.98 -6.70 -0.94
N ALA A 25 -7.95 -6.38 -0.15
CA ALA A 25 -6.66 -6.00 -0.72
C ALA A 25 -6.13 -7.18 -1.55
N GLY A 26 -5.45 -6.89 -2.65
CA GLY A 26 -4.81 -7.93 -3.46
C GLY A 26 -3.65 -8.58 -2.72
N THR A 27 -3.12 -9.68 -3.25
CA THR A 27 -1.76 -10.14 -2.90
C THR A 27 -0.80 -9.66 -3.99
N PRO A 28 0.43 -9.23 -3.66
CA PRO A 28 1.42 -8.87 -4.66
C PRO A 28 1.65 -10.03 -5.63
N GLU A 29 1.54 -9.76 -6.94
CA GLU A 29 1.77 -10.77 -7.97
C GLU A 29 3.20 -10.68 -8.51
N THR A 30 3.89 -11.82 -8.52
CA THR A 30 5.18 -11.95 -9.21
C THR A 30 4.94 -12.21 -10.68
N ARG A 31 5.44 -11.32 -11.54
CA ARG A 31 5.38 -11.45 -13.00
C ARG A 31 6.29 -12.58 -13.49
N ALA A 32 6.15 -12.95 -14.75
CA ALA A 32 6.95 -13.99 -15.40
C ALA A 32 8.47 -13.69 -15.45
N ASP A 33 8.86 -12.41 -15.31
CA ASP A 33 10.26 -11.98 -15.22
C ASP A 33 10.85 -12.12 -13.80
N GLY A 34 10.08 -12.66 -12.85
CA GLY A 34 10.50 -12.86 -11.46
C GLY A 34 10.39 -11.62 -10.57
N VAL A 35 9.78 -10.53 -11.07
CA VAL A 35 9.62 -9.28 -10.33
C VAL A 35 8.24 -9.22 -9.69
N THR A 36 8.20 -8.92 -8.39
CA THR A 36 6.95 -8.70 -7.65
C THR A 36 6.58 -7.22 -7.67
N VAL A 37 5.33 -6.91 -8.00
CA VAL A 37 4.86 -5.52 -8.11
C VAL A 37 4.08 -5.14 -6.86
N ILE A 38 4.35 -3.95 -6.34
CA ILE A 38 3.61 -3.33 -5.24
C ILE A 38 3.16 -1.94 -5.70
N ASN A 39 1.85 -1.70 -5.66
CA ASN A 39 1.25 -0.44 -6.05
C ASN A 39 1.02 0.44 -4.81
N LEU A 40 1.57 1.65 -4.83
CA LEU A 40 1.45 2.61 -3.74
C LEU A 40 0.81 3.92 -4.21
N ASP A 41 -0.29 4.30 -3.58
CA ASP A 41 -0.89 5.62 -3.73
C ASP A 41 -0.40 6.53 -2.60
N GLN A 42 0.18 7.68 -2.96
CA GLN A 42 0.77 8.64 -2.03
C GLN A 42 -0.10 9.90 -1.88
N TYR A 43 -0.50 10.19 -0.64
CA TYR A 43 -1.31 11.33 -0.23
C TYR A 43 -0.48 12.30 0.63
N GLY A 44 0.61 12.81 0.08
CA GLY A 44 1.40 13.85 0.76
C GLY A 44 2.17 13.34 1.98
N GLY A 45 2.66 12.10 1.96
CA GLY A 45 3.44 11.49 3.05
C GLY A 45 2.75 10.30 3.70
N HIS A 46 1.43 10.17 3.51
CA HIS A 46 0.72 8.91 3.74
C HIS A 46 0.75 8.06 2.46
N PHE A 47 0.95 6.75 2.62
CA PHE A 47 0.91 5.78 1.53
C PHE A 47 -0.17 4.73 1.81
N THR A 48 -0.91 4.35 0.79
CA THR A 48 -1.80 3.17 0.78
C THR A 48 -1.30 2.19 -0.26
N ALA A 49 -1.32 0.90 0.05
CA ALA A 49 -1.00 -0.15 -0.89
C ALA A 49 -2.29 -0.79 -1.42
N ASP A 50 -2.31 -1.13 -2.70
CA ASP A 50 -3.41 -1.92 -3.28
C ASP A 50 -3.33 -3.38 -2.81
N GLU A 51 -2.11 -3.83 -2.53
CA GLU A 51 -1.82 -5.18 -2.08
C GLU A 51 -1.53 -5.28 -0.57
N THR A 52 -1.69 -6.49 -0.05
CA THR A 52 -1.31 -6.87 1.29
C THR A 52 0.21 -6.97 1.38
N LEU A 53 0.83 -6.15 2.23
CA LEU A 53 2.29 -6.12 2.42
C LEU A 53 2.78 -7.05 3.56
N ALA A 54 1.97 -8.03 3.95
CA ALA A 54 2.35 -9.05 4.92
C ALA A 54 3.09 -10.21 4.23
N ASP A 55 4.03 -10.83 4.94
CA ASP A 55 4.75 -12.04 4.51
C ASP A 55 5.45 -11.92 3.14
N LEU A 56 5.96 -10.73 2.82
CA LEU A 56 6.79 -10.53 1.64
C LEU A 56 8.03 -11.42 1.71
N LYS A 57 8.54 -11.84 0.55
CA LYS A 57 9.74 -12.69 0.45
C LYS A 57 10.93 -11.92 -0.07
N ALA A 58 12.15 -12.38 0.20
CA ALA A 58 13.32 -11.82 -0.45
C ALA A 58 13.23 -11.99 -1.98
N GLY A 59 13.59 -10.95 -2.75
CA GLY A 59 13.48 -10.96 -4.20
C GLY A 59 13.51 -9.57 -4.84
N GLU A 60 13.23 -9.52 -6.14
CA GLU A 60 13.16 -8.27 -6.90
C GLU A 60 11.75 -7.69 -6.85
N TYR A 61 11.66 -6.40 -6.53
CA TYR A 61 10.40 -5.68 -6.41
C TYR A 61 10.37 -4.43 -7.27
N GLU A 62 9.19 -4.13 -7.82
CA GLU A 62 8.85 -2.83 -8.41
C GLU A 62 7.79 -2.15 -7.54
N PHE A 63 8.17 -1.07 -6.87
CA PHE A 63 7.25 -0.18 -6.18
C PHE A 63 6.73 0.85 -7.19
N VAL A 64 5.47 0.72 -7.59
CA VAL A 64 4.77 1.62 -8.50
C VAL A 64 4.08 2.70 -7.68
N VAL A 65 4.70 3.87 -7.57
CA VAL A 65 4.25 4.94 -6.68
C VAL A 65 3.52 6.02 -7.46
N THR A 66 2.29 6.34 -7.08
CA THR A 66 1.47 7.39 -7.70
C THR A 66 1.21 8.53 -6.73
N ASN A 67 1.53 9.75 -7.14
CA ASN A 67 1.18 10.96 -6.38
C ASN A 67 -0.31 11.31 -6.59
N LYS A 68 -1.11 11.20 -5.52
CA LYS A 68 -2.54 11.55 -5.52
C LYS A 68 -2.83 12.95 -4.98
N THR A 69 -1.82 13.80 -4.89
CA THR A 69 -1.95 15.19 -4.42
C THR A 69 -1.75 16.20 -5.55
N ASP A 70 -2.09 17.45 -5.26
CA ASP A 70 -1.86 18.63 -6.10
C ASP A 70 -0.50 19.30 -5.86
N LYS A 71 0.38 18.66 -5.07
CA LYS A 71 1.71 19.17 -4.71
C LYS A 71 2.79 18.19 -5.12
N ILE A 72 4.02 18.68 -5.24
CA ILE A 72 5.20 17.83 -5.40
C ILE A 72 5.40 17.04 -4.11
N VAL A 73 5.60 15.74 -4.26
CA VAL A 73 5.96 14.82 -3.19
C VAL A 73 7.22 14.04 -3.56
N GLY A 74 7.72 13.21 -2.65
CA GLY A 74 8.82 12.32 -2.97
C GLY A 74 8.58 10.91 -2.46
N PHE A 75 9.38 9.99 -2.97
CA PHE A 75 9.50 8.64 -2.49
C PHE A 75 10.97 8.38 -2.19
N GLN A 76 11.26 7.86 -0.99
CA GLN A 76 12.58 7.42 -0.57
C GLN A 76 12.42 6.01 -0.02
N ILE A 77 13.27 5.09 -0.48
CA ILE A 77 13.33 3.71 0.01
C ILE A 77 14.77 3.33 0.37
N GLN A 78 14.92 2.61 1.47
CA GLN A 78 16.21 2.16 1.97
C GLN A 78 16.09 0.77 2.60
N ASN A 79 17.21 0.08 2.76
CA ASN A 79 17.28 -1.17 3.52
C ASN A 79 16.88 -0.92 4.98
N PHE A 80 16.06 -1.80 5.56
CA PHE A 80 15.48 -1.58 6.89
C PHE A 80 16.52 -1.62 8.01
N LYS A 81 17.48 -2.57 7.98
CA LYS A 81 18.49 -2.70 9.05
C LYS A 81 19.69 -1.78 8.88
N THR A 82 20.26 -1.72 7.68
CA THR A 82 21.51 -0.99 7.41
C THR A 82 21.26 0.49 7.11
N HIS A 83 20.03 0.86 6.78
CA HIS A 83 19.65 2.18 6.29
C HIS A 83 20.40 2.63 5.04
N ALA A 84 20.98 1.69 4.29
CA ALA A 84 21.56 1.98 2.98
C ALA A 84 20.43 2.41 2.03
N GLY A 85 20.56 3.61 1.44
CA GLY A 85 19.60 4.12 0.46
C GLY A 85 19.55 3.23 -0.78
N LEU A 86 18.35 2.88 -1.21
CA LEU A 86 18.12 2.05 -2.39
C LEU A 86 17.68 2.89 -3.58
N ASP A 87 16.75 3.83 -3.36
CA ASP A 87 16.29 4.78 -4.37
C ASP A 87 15.64 6.00 -3.72
N MET A 88 15.62 7.12 -4.46
CA MET A 88 14.93 8.33 -4.03
C MET A 88 14.61 9.23 -5.22
N PHE A 89 13.36 9.67 -5.31
CA PHE A 89 12.95 10.59 -6.38
C PHE A 89 11.74 11.46 -6.03
N PRO A 90 11.59 12.63 -6.69
CA PRO A 90 10.37 13.41 -6.63
C PRO A 90 9.29 12.85 -7.56
N LEU A 91 8.03 13.15 -7.22
CA LEU A 91 6.85 12.94 -8.06
C LEU A 91 6.06 14.25 -8.19
N GLU A 92 5.82 14.68 -9.42
CA GLU A 92 4.90 15.78 -9.75
C GLU A 92 3.44 15.39 -9.44
N PRO A 93 2.50 16.35 -9.33
CA PRO A 93 1.07 16.07 -9.15
C PRO A 93 0.53 15.08 -10.20
N GLY A 94 -0.10 13.99 -9.74
CA GLY A 94 -0.66 12.95 -10.61
C GLY A 94 0.37 12.02 -11.26
N GLN A 95 1.67 12.20 -11.03
CA GLN A 95 2.71 11.39 -11.64
C GLN A 95 2.81 10.00 -10.99
N THR A 96 3.01 8.98 -11.82
CA THR A 96 3.42 7.64 -11.40
C THR A 96 4.88 7.39 -11.77
N ARG A 97 5.65 6.84 -10.83
CA ARG A 97 7.05 6.41 -11.05
C ARG A 97 7.29 5.04 -10.42
N ILE A 98 8.27 4.32 -10.97
CA ILE A 98 8.63 2.98 -10.53
C ILE A 98 10.00 3.02 -9.85
N SER A 99 10.09 2.42 -8.66
CA SER A 99 11.35 2.11 -8.00
C SER A 99 11.57 0.61 -8.05
N ARG A 100 12.64 0.17 -8.73
CA ARG A 100 13.01 -1.25 -8.79
C ARG A 100 14.14 -1.53 -7.82
N VAL A 101 13.91 -2.41 -6.84
CA VAL A 101 14.86 -2.70 -5.77
C VAL A 101 14.93 -4.19 -5.46
N SER A 102 16.10 -4.62 -5.00
CA SER A 102 16.28 -5.95 -4.41
C SER A 102 15.95 -5.90 -2.92
N VAL A 103 14.92 -6.61 -2.51
CA VAL A 103 14.52 -6.74 -1.10
C VAL A 103 15.19 -7.98 -0.53
N THR A 104 16.04 -7.79 0.48
CA THR A 104 16.66 -8.90 1.22
C THR A 104 15.81 -9.29 2.42
N GLN A 105 16.22 -10.33 3.15
CA GLN A 105 15.61 -10.70 4.43
C GLN A 105 15.69 -9.61 5.50
N ASP A 106 16.49 -8.57 5.30
CA ASP A 106 16.51 -7.43 6.21
C ASP A 106 15.28 -6.58 6.10
N GLY A 107 14.54 -6.66 5.00
CA GLY A 107 13.42 -5.78 4.73
C GLY A 107 13.82 -4.42 4.17
N VAL A 108 12.80 -3.62 3.90
CA VAL A 108 12.92 -2.26 3.40
C VAL A 108 12.05 -1.31 4.20
N ARG A 109 12.38 -0.03 4.14
CA ARG A 109 11.55 1.02 4.69
C ARG A 109 11.47 2.18 3.73
N PHE A 110 10.31 2.80 3.64
CA PHE A 110 10.08 3.93 2.75
C PHE A 110 9.30 5.06 3.40
N ARG A 111 9.41 6.26 2.83
CA ARG A 111 8.68 7.46 3.27
C ARG A 111 8.65 8.52 2.17
N CYS A 112 7.95 9.62 2.45
CA CYS A 112 8.12 10.87 1.72
C CYS A 112 9.24 11.71 2.35
N PRO A 113 10.32 12.04 1.61
CA PRO A 113 11.38 12.91 2.12
C PRO A 113 11.00 14.39 2.12
N ILE A 114 10.08 14.82 1.24
CA ILE A 114 9.67 16.23 1.08
C ILE A 114 8.68 16.65 2.17
N ASN A 115 7.72 15.78 2.50
CA ASN A 115 6.83 15.96 3.66
C ASN A 115 7.11 14.83 4.66
N PRO A 116 8.05 15.02 5.60
CA PRO A 116 8.58 13.93 6.41
C PRO A 116 7.50 13.32 7.29
N THR A 117 7.08 12.11 6.95
CA THR A 117 6.25 11.23 7.77
C THR A 117 7.11 10.14 8.43
N PRO A 118 6.59 9.45 9.47
CA PRO A 118 7.20 8.22 9.95
C PRO A 118 7.43 7.23 8.80
N TRP A 119 8.41 6.35 9.00
CA TRP A 119 8.73 5.35 8.00
C TRP A 119 7.66 4.26 7.96
N TYR A 120 7.40 3.79 6.76
CA TYR A 120 6.69 2.54 6.51
C TYR A 120 7.74 1.44 6.49
N ASP A 121 7.75 0.63 7.53
CA ASP A 121 8.71 -0.45 7.70
C ASP A 121 8.10 -1.78 7.21
N LEU A 122 8.82 -2.46 6.32
CA LEU A 122 8.51 -3.79 5.81
C LEU A 122 9.64 -4.73 6.24
N ASP A 123 9.61 -5.15 7.50
CA ASP A 123 10.68 -5.86 8.20
C ASP A 123 10.44 -7.38 8.35
N ASN A 124 9.20 -7.83 8.17
CA ASN A 124 8.82 -9.25 8.22
C ASN A 124 8.98 -9.93 6.85
N ILE A 125 10.22 -10.01 6.35
CA ILE A 125 10.53 -10.71 5.11
C ILE A 125 10.83 -12.20 5.36
N ASN A 126 10.02 -13.10 4.80
CA ASN A 126 10.14 -14.56 4.95
C ASN A 126 11.03 -15.23 3.89
#